data_AF-A0A6J1WWZ2-F1
#
_entry.id   AF-A0A6J1WWZ2-F1
#
_cell.length_a   1.000
_cell.length_b   1.000
_cell.length_c   1.000
_cell.angle_alpha   90.00
_cell.angle_beta   90.00
_cell.angle_gamma   90.00
#
_symmetry.space_group_name_H-M   'P 1'
#
loop_
_entity.id
_entity.type
_entity.pdbx_description
1 polymer ?
#
loop_
_entity_poly.entity_id
_entity_poly.type
_entity_poly.pdbx_seq_one_letter_code
_entity_poly.pdbx_strand_id
1 'polypeptide(L)'
;MDRLSTAVATSLADMVRESFRTALFDSVVPVMEKAHAQIFRQINQAFQNGTKEFAANTEAAARAAAERGGAAATASLRAALERHASALAAASAQPPMQQLTAALQETAHSVLEKELSWWREQARGVALHMSRAHTPAAPPTPSAAAASAADRQMQVAQIQSLMSGGDANGAFQLALSASDLTLVVAACRAADPAAVFAPPCRLRQHVLLSLVQQLAADMTRDTHLKHRYLEEAVMNLDTNNPVTREHLPAVIRELQKQIMAFLNANPGHALTRQFKMLLMATESLVKSAV
;
A
#
# COMPACT_ATOMS: atom_id res chain seq x y z
N MET A 1 -87.01 6.15 40.60
CA MET A 1 -86.28 4.97 40.07
C MET A 1 -84.95 5.36 39.44
N ASP A 2 -84.79 6.58 38.93
CA ASP A 2 -83.62 7.00 38.14
C ASP A 2 -82.28 6.96 38.89
N ARG A 3 -82.27 7.26 40.20
CA ARG A 3 -81.05 7.21 41.04
C ARG A 3 -80.52 5.78 41.26
N LEU A 4 -81.41 4.79 41.30
CA LEU A 4 -81.01 3.39 41.48
C LEU A 4 -80.45 2.83 40.16
N SER A 5 -81.06 3.20 39.03
CA SER A 5 -80.57 2.87 37.68
C SER A 5 -79.19 3.45 37.41
N THR A 6 -78.95 4.71 37.78
CA THR A 6 -77.63 5.35 37.61
C THR A 6 -76.56 4.73 38.51
N ALA A 7 -76.88 4.39 39.77
CA ALA A 7 -75.95 3.73 40.69
C ALA A 7 -75.57 2.31 40.23
N VAL A 8 -76.53 1.54 39.71
CA VAL A 8 -76.26 0.22 39.14
C VAL A 8 -75.41 0.34 37.87
N ALA A 9 -75.71 1.30 36.99
CA ALA A 9 -74.94 1.53 35.77
C ALA A 9 -73.48 1.96 36.05
N THR A 10 -73.26 2.79 37.08
CA THR A 10 -71.89 3.17 37.49
C THR A 10 -71.13 2.00 38.10
N SER A 11 -71.76 1.24 38.98
CA SER A 11 -71.15 0.04 39.59
C SER A 11 -70.78 -1.02 38.54
N LEU A 12 -71.66 -1.25 37.55
CA LEU A 12 -71.36 -2.18 36.45
C LEU A 12 -70.22 -1.66 35.56
N ALA A 13 -70.19 -0.36 35.27
CA ALA A 13 -69.13 0.26 34.48
C ALA A 13 -67.78 0.20 35.18
N ASP A 14 -67.73 0.43 36.49
CA ASP A 14 -66.52 0.32 37.28
C ASP A 14 -66.05 -1.14 37.39
N MET A 15 -66.99 -2.09 37.57
CA MET A 15 -66.67 -3.52 37.57
C MET A 15 -66.07 -3.98 36.23
N VAL A 16 -66.67 -3.56 35.10
CA VAL A 16 -66.15 -3.91 33.76
C VAL A 16 -64.79 -3.24 33.52
N ARG A 17 -64.62 -1.97 33.94
CA ARG A 17 -63.36 -1.24 33.80
C ARG A 17 -62.24 -1.88 34.62
N GLU A 18 -62.51 -2.25 35.86
CA GLU A 18 -61.57 -2.96 36.74
C GLU A 18 -61.20 -4.32 36.13
N SER A 19 -62.19 -5.11 35.72
CA SER A 19 -61.99 -6.44 35.10
C SER A 19 -61.16 -6.36 33.81
N PHE A 20 -61.45 -5.37 32.96
CA PHE A 20 -60.71 -5.13 31.73
C PHE A 20 -59.28 -4.66 32.01
N ARG A 21 -59.09 -3.77 32.98
CA ARG A 21 -57.77 -3.31 33.42
C ARG A 21 -56.94 -4.49 33.93
N THR A 22 -57.50 -5.35 34.77
CA THR A 22 -56.82 -6.55 35.28
C THR A 22 -56.48 -7.51 34.15
N ALA A 23 -57.41 -7.80 33.24
CA ALA A 23 -57.13 -8.64 32.08
C ALA A 23 -56.03 -8.07 31.17
N LEU A 24 -55.99 -6.75 31.01
CA LEU A 24 -55.02 -6.09 30.14
C LEU A 24 -53.62 -6.08 30.78
N PHE A 25 -53.50 -5.78 32.08
CA PHE A 25 -52.22 -5.73 32.79
C PHE A 25 -51.69 -7.11 33.20
N ASP A 26 -52.54 -8.04 33.61
CA ASP A 26 -52.09 -9.36 34.09
C ASP A 26 -51.94 -10.39 32.97
N SER A 27 -52.54 -10.16 31.80
CA SER A 27 -52.49 -11.11 30.68
C SER A 27 -51.90 -10.51 29.39
N VAL A 28 -52.47 -9.41 28.87
CA VAL A 28 -52.10 -8.90 27.54
C VAL A 28 -50.71 -8.26 27.52
N VAL A 29 -50.40 -7.38 28.48
CA VAL A 29 -49.09 -6.73 28.61
C VAL A 29 -47.95 -7.75 28.76
N PRO A 30 -48.01 -8.72 29.69
CA PRO A 30 -46.95 -9.71 29.84
C PRO A 30 -46.77 -10.61 28.60
N VAL A 31 -47.86 -10.94 27.90
CA VAL A 31 -47.76 -11.69 26.62
C VAL A 31 -47.09 -10.85 25.53
N MET A 32 -47.44 -9.56 25.42
CA MET A 32 -46.80 -8.62 24.50
C MET A 32 -45.31 -8.43 24.82
N GLU A 33 -44.93 -8.23 26.08
CA GLU A 33 -43.54 -8.08 26.50
C GLU A 33 -42.72 -9.34 26.18
N LYS A 34 -43.29 -10.52 26.46
CA LYS A 34 -42.65 -11.81 26.15
C LYS A 34 -42.49 -12.00 24.64
N ALA A 35 -43.49 -11.64 23.84
CA ALA A 35 -43.43 -11.69 22.38
C ALA A 35 -42.36 -10.73 21.83
N HIS A 36 -42.31 -9.49 22.29
CA HIS A 36 -41.27 -8.53 21.88
C HIS A 36 -39.86 -9.00 22.28
N ALA A 37 -39.68 -9.52 23.49
CA ALA A 37 -38.40 -10.07 23.94
C ALA A 37 -37.97 -11.30 23.11
N GLN A 38 -38.92 -12.07 22.59
CA GLN A 38 -38.66 -13.21 21.73
C GLN A 38 -38.30 -12.78 20.31
N ILE A 39 -39.02 -11.81 19.75
CA ILE A 39 -38.71 -11.21 18.44
C ILE A 39 -37.33 -10.55 18.47
N PHE A 40 -37.01 -9.79 19.51
CA PHE A 40 -35.70 -9.15 19.64
C PHE A 40 -34.56 -10.17 19.69
N ARG A 41 -34.76 -11.29 20.41
CA ARG A 41 -33.80 -12.39 20.43
C ARG A 41 -33.63 -13.05 19.06
N GLN A 42 -34.73 -13.28 18.34
CA GLN A 42 -34.67 -13.85 16.99
C GLN A 42 -33.96 -12.92 16.00
N ILE A 43 -34.25 -11.62 16.04
CA ILE A 43 -33.58 -10.63 15.19
C ILE A 43 -32.08 -10.60 15.49
N ASN A 44 -31.70 -10.59 16.77
CA ASN A 44 -30.30 -10.59 17.18
C ASN A 44 -29.58 -11.88 16.74
N GLN A 45 -30.23 -13.05 16.87
CA GLN A 45 -29.68 -14.31 16.37
C GLN A 45 -29.55 -14.32 14.85
N ALA A 46 -30.57 -13.88 14.12
CA ALA A 46 -30.53 -13.80 12.66
C ALA A 46 -29.41 -12.87 12.19
N PHE A 47 -29.23 -11.72 12.85
CA PHE A 47 -28.16 -10.78 12.54
C PHE A 47 -26.78 -11.36 12.83
N GLN A 48 -26.58 -12.01 13.97
CA GLN A 48 -25.30 -12.66 14.30
C GLN A 48 -24.97 -13.79 13.32
N ASN A 49 -25.95 -14.60 12.95
CA ASN A 49 -25.76 -15.68 11.99
C ASN A 49 -25.45 -15.11 10.60
N GLY A 50 -26.19 -14.10 10.14
CA GLY A 50 -25.90 -13.43 8.87
C GLY A 50 -24.53 -12.75 8.85
N THR A 51 -24.09 -12.17 9.96
CA THR A 51 -22.74 -11.57 10.05
C THR A 51 -21.64 -12.63 9.95
N LYS A 52 -21.81 -13.78 10.61
CA LYS A 52 -20.89 -14.91 10.53
C LYS A 52 -20.84 -15.49 9.11
N GLU A 53 -22.00 -15.67 8.50
CA GLU A 53 -22.12 -16.19 7.14
C GLU A 53 -21.50 -15.22 6.12
N PHE A 54 -21.75 -13.92 6.26
CA PHE A 54 -21.12 -12.89 5.44
C PHE A 54 -19.60 -12.92 5.57
N ALA A 55 -19.07 -12.95 6.81
CA ALA A 55 -17.63 -13.04 7.05
C ALA A 55 -17.02 -14.29 6.38
N ALA A 56 -17.63 -15.46 6.59
CA ALA A 56 -17.17 -16.70 5.98
C ALA A 56 -17.21 -16.67 4.44
N ASN A 57 -18.27 -16.12 3.85
CA ASN A 57 -18.41 -16.02 2.40
C ASN A 57 -17.39 -15.03 1.80
N THR A 58 -17.13 -13.90 2.49
CA THR A 58 -16.10 -12.95 2.06
C THR A 58 -14.69 -13.55 2.14
N GLU A 59 -14.39 -14.32 3.18
CA GLU A 59 -13.11 -15.01 3.32
C GLU A 59 -12.94 -16.09 2.24
N ALA A 60 -13.99 -16.87 1.96
CA ALA A 60 -13.98 -17.88 0.90
C ALA A 60 -13.76 -17.24 -0.49
N ALA A 61 -14.43 -16.12 -0.77
CA ALA A 61 -14.25 -15.37 -2.01
C ALA A 61 -12.82 -14.80 -2.16
N ALA A 62 -12.24 -14.28 -1.08
CA ALA A 62 -10.87 -13.79 -1.06
C ALA A 62 -9.85 -14.92 -1.30
N ARG A 63 -10.02 -16.07 -0.64
CA ARG A 63 -9.19 -17.26 -0.87
C ARG A 63 -9.29 -17.76 -2.30
N ALA A 64 -10.50 -17.87 -2.84
CA ALA A 64 -10.70 -18.29 -4.23
C ALA A 64 -10.08 -17.31 -5.25
N ALA A 65 -10.08 -16.00 -4.95
CA ALA A 65 -9.39 -15.01 -5.77
C ALA A 65 -7.86 -15.15 -5.70
N ALA A 66 -7.31 -15.41 -4.51
CA ALA A 66 -5.89 -15.66 -4.31
C ALA A 66 -5.41 -16.94 -5.02
N GLU A 67 -6.18 -18.03 -4.93
CA GLU A 67 -5.88 -19.29 -5.63
C GLU A 67 -5.97 -19.14 -7.15
N ARG A 68 -6.97 -18.43 -7.68
CA ARG A 68 -7.05 -18.15 -9.12
C ARG A 68 -5.90 -17.26 -9.60
N GLY A 69 -5.52 -16.25 -8.81
CA GLY A 69 -4.36 -15.41 -9.11
C GLY A 69 -3.05 -16.21 -9.11
N GLY A 70 -2.85 -17.07 -8.11
CA GLY A 70 -1.69 -17.96 -8.01
C GLY A 70 -1.65 -19.02 -9.12
N ALA A 71 -2.78 -19.63 -9.46
CA ALA A 71 -2.88 -20.60 -10.55
C ALA A 71 -2.65 -19.96 -11.93
N ALA A 72 -3.19 -18.76 -12.16
CA ALA A 72 -2.94 -18.01 -13.39
C ALA A 72 -1.47 -17.58 -13.51
N ALA A 73 -0.85 -17.15 -12.40
CA ALA A 73 0.56 -16.80 -12.36
C ALA A 73 1.47 -18.01 -12.62
N THR A 74 1.18 -19.17 -11.99
CA THR A 74 1.95 -20.40 -12.20
C THR A 74 1.77 -20.95 -13.62
N ALA A 75 0.56 -20.90 -14.19
CA ALA A 75 0.32 -21.27 -15.58
C ALA A 75 1.05 -20.34 -16.56
N SER A 76 1.05 -19.03 -16.31
CA SER A 76 1.79 -18.04 -17.11
C SER A 76 3.31 -18.30 -17.07
N LEU A 77 3.86 -18.54 -15.88
CA LEU A 77 5.28 -18.85 -15.69
C LEU A 77 5.66 -20.17 -16.39
N ARG A 78 4.83 -21.20 -16.28
CA ARG A 78 5.05 -22.47 -16.97
C ARG A 78 5.06 -22.30 -18.49
N ALA A 79 4.08 -21.58 -19.04
CA ALA A 79 4.02 -21.30 -20.47
C ALA A 79 5.20 -20.45 -20.96
N ALA A 80 5.72 -19.55 -20.12
CA ALA A 80 6.95 -18.81 -20.42
C ALA A 80 8.17 -19.75 -20.44
N LEU A 81 8.34 -20.62 -19.43
CA LEU A 81 9.42 -21.61 -19.38
C LEU A 81 9.39 -22.58 -20.57
N GLU A 82 8.21 -23.03 -21.00
CA GLU A 82 8.06 -23.90 -22.18
C GLU A 82 8.43 -23.16 -23.48
N ARG A 83 8.09 -21.87 -23.60
CA ARG A 83 8.56 -21.01 -24.70
C ARG A 83 10.08 -20.77 -24.66
N HIS A 84 10.67 -20.68 -23.48
CA HIS A 84 12.13 -20.58 -23.33
C HIS A 84 12.82 -21.89 -23.72
N ALA A 85 12.29 -23.04 -23.30
CA ALA A 85 12.83 -24.34 -23.65
C ALA A 85 12.80 -24.59 -25.16
N SER A 86 11.73 -24.20 -25.85
CA SER A 86 11.63 -24.32 -27.31
C SER A 86 12.55 -23.34 -28.04
N ALA A 87 12.71 -22.11 -27.54
CA ALA A 87 13.65 -21.13 -28.10
C ALA A 87 15.12 -21.55 -27.92
N LEU A 88 15.48 -22.12 -26.76
CA LEU A 88 16.81 -22.69 -26.50
C LEU A 88 17.08 -23.92 -27.37
N ALA A 89 16.10 -24.80 -27.55
CA ALA A 89 16.22 -25.94 -28.45
C ALA A 89 16.44 -25.49 -29.91
N ALA A 90 15.70 -24.47 -30.38
CA ALA A 90 15.88 -23.89 -31.71
C ALA A 90 17.24 -23.18 -31.86
N ALA A 91 17.72 -22.49 -30.83
CA ALA A 91 19.02 -21.83 -30.83
C ALA A 91 20.20 -22.80 -30.73
N SER A 92 20.02 -23.97 -30.09
CA SER A 92 21.06 -25.01 -29.99
C SER A 92 21.40 -25.68 -31.32
N ALA A 93 20.58 -25.47 -32.35
CA ALA A 93 20.79 -25.98 -33.70
C ALA A 93 21.68 -25.08 -34.60
N GLN A 94 22.17 -23.91 -34.14
CA GLN A 94 23.01 -23.00 -34.93
C GLN A 94 24.16 -22.36 -34.11
N PRO A 95 25.41 -22.31 -34.61
CA PRO A 95 26.42 -21.33 -34.16
C PRO A 95 26.50 -20.11 -35.12
N PRO A 96 27.01 -18.92 -34.70
CA PRO A 96 27.87 -18.65 -33.55
C PRO A 96 27.30 -17.69 -32.47
N MET A 97 28.03 -17.69 -31.34
CA MET A 97 27.83 -17.14 -29.98
C MET A 97 27.58 -15.62 -29.82
N GLN A 98 27.01 -14.93 -30.80
CA GLN A 98 26.60 -13.51 -30.67
C GLN A 98 25.07 -13.34 -30.62
N GLN A 99 24.34 -14.21 -31.32
CA GLN A 99 22.88 -14.19 -31.32
C GLN A 99 22.30 -14.76 -30.03
N LEU A 100 22.98 -15.72 -29.37
CA LEU A 100 22.55 -16.27 -28.09
C LEU A 100 22.58 -15.21 -26.97
N THR A 101 23.61 -14.36 -26.94
CA THR A 101 23.70 -13.22 -26.01
C THR A 101 22.65 -12.15 -26.30
N ALA A 102 22.37 -11.85 -27.57
CA ALA A 102 21.34 -10.90 -27.95
C ALA A 102 19.94 -11.41 -27.60
N ALA A 103 19.66 -12.68 -27.88
CA ALA A 103 18.39 -13.32 -27.52
C ALA A 103 18.22 -13.43 -25.99
N LEU A 104 19.29 -13.73 -25.24
CA LEU A 104 19.26 -13.71 -23.77
C LEU A 104 19.04 -12.30 -23.21
N GLN A 105 19.63 -11.27 -23.81
CA GLN A 105 19.43 -9.89 -23.41
C GLN A 105 18.00 -9.41 -23.70
N GLU A 106 17.48 -9.72 -24.89
CA GLU A 106 16.13 -9.34 -25.30
C GLU A 106 15.06 -10.07 -24.49
N THR A 107 15.28 -11.36 -24.19
CA THR A 107 14.39 -12.12 -23.30
C THR A 107 14.46 -11.63 -21.86
N ALA A 108 15.64 -11.35 -21.31
CA ALA A 108 15.80 -10.76 -19.98
C ALA A 108 15.14 -9.38 -19.88
N HIS A 109 15.23 -8.57 -20.93
CA HIS A 109 14.56 -7.28 -21.00
C HIS A 109 13.04 -7.43 -21.00
N SER A 110 12.49 -8.37 -21.80
CA SER A 110 11.05 -8.58 -21.90
C SER A 110 10.42 -9.14 -20.60
N VAL A 111 11.18 -9.94 -19.84
CA VAL A 111 10.74 -10.49 -18.55
C VAL A 111 10.81 -9.40 -17.49
N LEU A 112 11.90 -8.62 -17.44
CA LEU A 112 12.00 -7.49 -16.52
C LEU A 112 10.94 -6.43 -16.80
N GLU A 113 10.61 -6.13 -18.05
CA GLU A 113 9.52 -5.21 -18.41
C GLU A 113 8.14 -5.76 -18.03
N LYS A 114 7.87 -7.05 -18.25
CA LYS A 114 6.59 -7.66 -17.87
C LYS A 114 6.42 -7.75 -16.37
N GLU A 115 7.46 -8.08 -15.63
CA GLU A 115 7.46 -8.04 -14.17
C GLU A 115 7.35 -6.59 -13.67
N LEU A 116 8.09 -5.62 -14.24
CA LEU A 116 7.98 -4.21 -13.83
C LEU A 116 6.60 -3.61 -14.12
N SER A 117 6.00 -3.95 -15.25
CA SER A 117 4.66 -3.48 -15.62
C SER A 117 3.60 -4.12 -14.74
N TRP A 118 3.76 -5.41 -14.40
CA TRP A 118 2.93 -6.08 -13.40
C TRP A 118 3.06 -5.42 -12.02
N TRP A 119 4.28 -5.16 -11.54
CA TRP A 119 4.53 -4.44 -10.28
C TRP A 119 4.03 -2.99 -10.31
N ARG A 120 4.12 -2.28 -11.45
CA ARG A 120 3.53 -0.94 -11.65
C ARG A 120 2.01 -0.95 -11.55
N GLU A 121 1.36 -1.93 -12.16
CA GLU A 121 -0.11 -2.05 -12.15
C GLU A 121 -0.60 -2.40 -10.74
N GLN A 122 0.13 -3.26 -10.03
CA GLN A 122 -0.16 -3.60 -8.64
C GLN A 122 0.07 -2.41 -7.69
N ALA A 123 1.13 -1.62 -7.90
CA ALA A 123 1.40 -0.40 -7.15
C ALA A 123 0.36 0.71 -7.43
N ARG A 124 -0.11 0.84 -8.69
CA ARG A 124 -1.19 1.76 -9.05
C ARG A 124 -2.53 1.34 -8.46
N GLY A 125 -2.84 0.04 -8.47
CA GLY A 125 -4.02 -0.50 -7.81
C GLY A 125 -4.04 -0.14 -6.32
N VAL A 126 -2.95 -0.40 -5.60
CA VAL A 126 -2.83 -0.10 -4.15
C VAL A 126 -2.94 1.41 -3.87
N ALA A 127 -2.37 2.28 -4.72
CA ALA A 127 -2.48 3.74 -4.59
C ALA A 127 -3.92 4.27 -4.83
N LEU A 128 -4.66 3.67 -5.76
CA LEU A 128 -6.07 4.00 -6.02
C LEU A 128 -7.01 3.47 -4.91
N HIS A 129 -6.67 2.34 -4.28
CA HIS A 129 -7.43 1.81 -3.15
C HIS A 129 -7.18 2.57 -1.83
N MET A 130 -5.99 3.17 -1.64
CA MET A 130 -5.65 3.98 -0.46
C MET A 130 -6.19 5.41 -0.49
N SER A 131 -6.40 5.99 -1.68
CA SER A 131 -6.95 7.35 -1.82
C SER A 131 -8.46 7.43 -1.58
N ARG A 132 -9.19 6.31 -1.60
CA ARG A 132 -10.65 6.26 -1.37
C ARG A 132 -11.06 5.88 0.07
N ALA A 133 -10.10 5.57 0.94
CA ALA A 133 -10.38 5.08 2.31
C ALA A 133 -10.18 6.12 3.44
N HIS A 134 -9.94 7.40 3.12
CA HIS A 134 -9.85 8.45 4.14
C HIS A 134 -11.22 9.04 4.47
N THR A 135 -11.96 8.34 5.33
CA THR A 135 -12.90 8.81 6.38
C THR A 135 -13.56 7.55 6.97
N PRO A 136 -13.77 7.39 8.30
CA PRO A 136 -14.18 8.43 9.25
C PRO A 136 -13.44 8.42 10.61
N ALA A 137 -13.78 9.42 11.42
CA ALA A 137 -13.45 9.54 12.83
C ALA A 137 -13.90 8.33 13.67
N ALA A 138 -12.98 7.76 14.47
CA ALA A 138 -13.23 7.00 15.71
C ALA A 138 -11.89 6.66 16.42
N PRO A 139 -11.85 6.53 17.76
CA PRO A 139 -10.63 6.60 18.58
C PRO A 139 -9.78 5.30 18.58
N PRO A 140 -8.50 5.34 18.99
CA PRO A 140 -7.54 4.28 18.74
C PRO A 140 -7.63 3.14 19.76
N THR A 141 -7.59 1.89 19.28
CA THR A 141 -7.30 0.70 20.10
C THR A 141 -5.84 0.25 19.85
N PRO A 142 -5.09 -0.13 20.91
CA PRO A 142 -3.62 -0.28 20.86
C PRO A 142 -3.09 -1.57 20.17
N SER A 143 -3.94 -2.50 19.72
CA SER A 143 -3.48 -3.83 19.28
C SER A 143 -3.04 -3.93 17.80
N ALA A 144 -3.54 -3.06 16.90
CA ALA A 144 -3.17 -3.11 15.48
C ALA A 144 -1.87 -2.34 15.16
N ALA A 145 -1.51 -1.36 15.98
CA ALA A 145 -0.26 -0.61 15.85
C ALA A 145 0.97 -1.48 16.20
N ALA A 146 0.82 -2.45 17.10
CA ALA A 146 1.90 -3.33 17.53
C ALA A 146 2.35 -4.33 16.44
N ALA A 147 1.41 -4.90 15.68
CA ALA A 147 1.73 -5.82 14.58
C ALA A 147 2.50 -5.11 13.44
N SER A 148 2.03 -3.93 13.01
CA SER A 148 2.73 -3.13 11.99
C SER A 148 4.09 -2.59 12.46
N ALA A 149 4.26 -2.36 13.77
CA ALA A 149 5.55 -1.97 14.34
C ALA A 149 6.54 -3.14 14.38
N ALA A 150 6.09 -4.35 14.67
CA ALA A 150 6.92 -5.55 14.65
C ALA A 150 7.41 -5.88 13.23
N ASP A 151 6.53 -5.78 12.23
CA ASP A 151 6.89 -5.98 10.82
C ASP A 151 7.91 -4.94 10.34
N ARG A 152 7.73 -3.66 10.71
CA ARG A 152 8.73 -2.61 10.43
C ARG A 152 10.07 -2.91 11.09
N GLN A 153 10.07 -3.37 12.33
CA GLN A 153 11.31 -3.69 13.04
C GLN A 153 12.06 -4.85 12.38
N MET A 154 11.33 -5.87 11.91
CA MET A 154 11.89 -6.99 11.17
C MET A 154 12.50 -6.54 9.84
N GLN A 155 11.82 -5.65 9.11
CA GLN A 155 12.34 -5.06 7.87
C GLN A 155 13.60 -4.22 8.10
N VAL A 156 13.65 -3.41 9.16
CA VAL A 156 14.87 -2.67 9.54
C VAL A 156 16.03 -3.61 9.84
N ALA A 157 15.79 -4.69 10.59
CA ALA A 157 16.83 -5.68 10.89
C ALA A 157 17.33 -6.37 9.62
N GLN A 158 16.43 -6.67 8.67
CA GLN A 158 16.79 -7.26 7.39
C GLN A 158 17.60 -6.30 6.50
N ILE A 159 17.21 -5.02 6.44
CA ILE A 159 17.97 -3.97 5.76
C ILE A 159 19.38 -3.88 6.36
N GLN A 160 19.51 -3.84 7.69
CA GLN A 160 20.81 -3.79 8.36
C GLN A 160 21.67 -5.02 8.06
N SER A 161 21.06 -6.22 8.06
CA SER A 161 21.77 -7.45 7.69
C SER A 161 22.30 -7.40 6.26
N LEU A 162 21.49 -6.95 5.30
CA LEU A 162 21.91 -6.81 3.90
C LEU A 162 23.01 -5.77 3.73
N MET A 163 22.92 -4.64 4.44
CA MET A 163 23.96 -3.61 4.48
C MET A 163 25.29 -4.15 5.03
N SER A 164 25.24 -4.93 6.12
CA SER A 164 26.44 -5.57 6.70
C SER A 164 27.05 -6.65 5.79
N GLY A 165 26.22 -7.31 4.98
CA GLY A 165 26.65 -8.28 3.98
C GLY A 165 27.23 -7.65 2.71
N GLY A 166 27.26 -6.32 2.61
CA GLY A 166 27.77 -5.59 1.44
C GLY A 166 26.78 -5.49 0.28
N ASP A 167 25.56 -6.01 0.43
CA ASP A 167 24.49 -5.88 -0.57
C ASP A 167 23.64 -4.63 -0.32
N ALA A 168 24.24 -3.47 -0.56
CA ALA A 168 23.56 -2.20 -0.45
C ALA A 168 22.35 -2.12 -1.40
N ASN A 169 22.47 -2.65 -2.61
CA ASN A 169 21.39 -2.58 -3.60
C ASN A 169 20.16 -3.39 -3.16
N GLY A 170 20.34 -4.60 -2.61
CA GLY A 170 19.25 -5.38 -2.04
C GLY A 170 18.58 -4.69 -0.86
N ALA A 171 19.37 -4.08 0.04
CA ALA A 171 18.87 -3.33 1.18
C ALA A 171 18.00 -2.13 0.75
N PHE A 172 18.46 -1.34 -0.23
CA PHE A 172 17.70 -0.22 -0.78
C PHE A 172 16.45 -0.68 -1.53
N GLN A 173 16.51 -1.78 -2.29
CA GLN A 173 15.32 -2.33 -2.96
C GLN A 173 14.24 -2.75 -1.97
N LEU A 174 14.64 -3.39 -0.86
CA LEU A 174 13.70 -3.79 0.20
C LEU A 174 13.08 -2.57 0.88
N ALA A 175 13.86 -1.52 1.13
CA ALA A 175 13.35 -0.28 1.73
C ALA A 175 12.38 0.45 0.79
N LEU A 176 12.71 0.55 -0.50
CA LEU A 176 11.91 1.25 -1.49
C LEU A 176 10.61 0.49 -1.83
N SER A 177 10.63 -0.85 -1.82
CA SER A 177 9.44 -1.68 -2.06
C SER A 177 8.42 -1.59 -0.93
N ALA A 178 8.87 -1.37 0.31
CA ALA A 178 8.01 -1.15 1.47
C ALA A 178 7.24 0.18 1.41
N SER A 179 7.59 1.10 0.49
CA SER A 179 6.94 2.42 0.33
C SER A 179 6.86 3.25 1.62
N ASP A 180 7.72 2.98 2.60
CA ASP A 180 7.82 3.69 3.86
C ASP A 180 9.09 4.53 3.88
N LEU A 181 8.93 5.84 3.80
CA LEU A 181 10.04 6.80 3.84
C LEU A 181 10.91 6.64 5.11
N THR A 182 10.32 6.18 6.21
CA THR A 182 11.04 5.94 7.46
C THR A 182 12.08 4.83 7.30
N LEU A 183 11.74 3.76 6.58
CA LEU A 183 12.65 2.65 6.27
C LEU A 183 13.73 3.08 5.28
N VAL A 184 13.37 3.90 4.29
CA VAL A 184 14.33 4.46 3.33
C VAL A 184 15.34 5.36 4.03
N VAL A 185 14.87 6.24 4.92
CA VAL A 185 15.76 7.10 5.72
C VAL A 185 16.61 6.26 6.67
N ALA A 186 16.08 5.18 7.25
CA ALA A 186 16.87 4.25 8.07
C ALA A 186 17.97 3.55 7.25
N ALA A 187 17.66 3.11 6.03
CA ALA A 187 18.66 2.58 5.09
C ALA A 187 19.71 3.62 4.72
N CYS A 188 19.31 4.87 4.44
CA CYS A 188 20.24 5.98 4.18
C CYS A 188 21.11 6.35 5.39
N ARG A 189 20.66 6.12 6.63
CA ARG A 189 21.47 6.35 7.84
C ARG A 189 22.43 5.20 8.12
N ALA A 190 22.01 3.97 7.81
CA ALA A 190 22.84 2.77 7.99
C ALA A 190 23.90 2.62 6.89
N ALA A 191 23.67 3.22 5.73
CA ALA A 191 24.58 3.22 4.61
C ALA A 191 25.50 4.45 4.62
N ASP A 192 26.77 4.27 4.30
CA ASP A 192 27.67 5.40 4.03
C ASP A 192 27.47 5.89 2.59
N PRO A 193 27.08 7.16 2.35
CA PRO A 193 26.94 7.71 1.01
C PRO A 193 28.19 7.48 0.16
N ALA A 194 29.38 7.66 0.73
CA ALA A 194 30.62 7.51 -0.01
C ALA A 194 30.86 6.06 -0.45
N ALA A 195 30.45 5.07 0.35
CA ALA A 195 30.61 3.66 0.02
C ALA A 195 29.56 3.15 -0.98
N VAL A 196 28.33 3.67 -0.92
CA VAL A 196 27.23 3.27 -1.80
C VAL A 196 27.39 3.85 -3.21
N PHE A 197 27.78 5.12 -3.29
CA PHE A 197 27.95 5.86 -4.53
C PHE A 197 29.40 5.86 -5.05
N ALA A 198 30.34 5.15 -4.38
CA ALA A 198 31.71 4.99 -4.86
C ALA A 198 31.72 4.40 -6.28
N PRO A 199 32.59 4.88 -7.21
CA PRO A 199 32.74 4.25 -8.53
C PRO A 199 33.33 2.84 -8.40
N PRO A 200 32.70 1.77 -8.92
CA PRO A 200 31.40 1.74 -9.61
C PRO A 200 30.21 1.73 -8.65
N CYS A 201 29.23 2.62 -8.90
CA CYS A 201 28.05 2.78 -8.04
C CYS A 201 27.37 1.43 -7.78
N ARG A 202 27.17 1.10 -6.50
CA ARG A 202 26.61 -0.20 -6.11
C ARG A 202 25.10 -0.29 -6.38
N LEU A 203 24.43 0.85 -6.55
CA LEU A 203 22.99 0.92 -6.80
C LEU A 203 22.67 0.86 -8.28
N ARG A 204 21.63 0.09 -8.63
CA ARG A 204 21.11 0.04 -10.00
C ARG A 204 20.32 1.31 -10.32
N GLN A 205 20.27 1.68 -11.61
CA GLN A 205 19.63 2.92 -12.07
C GLN A 205 18.15 3.06 -11.66
N HIS A 206 17.38 1.98 -11.69
CA HIS A 206 15.98 2.02 -11.25
C HIS A 206 15.82 2.27 -9.74
N VAL A 207 16.78 1.79 -8.95
CA VAL A 207 16.85 2.02 -7.49
C VAL A 207 17.18 3.48 -7.23
N LEU A 208 18.11 4.07 -8.00
CA LEU A 208 18.44 5.49 -7.92
C LEU A 208 17.24 6.38 -8.24
N LEU A 209 16.52 6.11 -9.33
CA LEU A 209 15.32 6.88 -9.70
C LEU A 209 14.22 6.80 -8.63
N SER A 210 13.98 5.60 -8.09
CA SER A 210 12.99 5.40 -7.02
C SER A 210 13.41 6.06 -5.71
N LEU A 211 14.71 6.01 -5.37
CA LEU A 211 15.27 6.72 -4.23
C LEU A 211 15.10 8.23 -4.36
N VAL A 212 15.42 8.80 -5.54
CA VAL A 212 15.21 10.22 -5.83
C VAL A 212 13.76 10.61 -5.63
N GLN A 213 12.83 9.83 -6.19
CA GLN A 213 11.40 10.09 -6.08
C GLN A 213 10.91 10.04 -4.62
N GLN A 214 11.30 9.02 -3.85
CA GLN A 214 10.83 8.86 -2.47
C GLN A 214 11.46 9.89 -1.53
N LEU A 215 12.74 10.23 -1.69
CA LEU A 215 13.38 11.28 -0.89
C LEU A 215 12.85 12.69 -1.22
N ALA A 216 12.40 12.91 -2.46
CA ALA A 216 11.77 14.17 -2.88
C ALA A 216 10.34 14.34 -2.34
N ALA A 217 9.64 13.25 -2.02
CA ALA A 217 8.24 13.29 -1.60
C ALA A 217 8.02 14.02 -0.27
N ASP A 218 9.01 13.99 0.64
CA ASP A 218 9.00 14.77 1.86
C ASP A 218 10.41 15.24 2.20
N MET A 219 10.63 16.55 2.15
CA MET A 219 11.91 17.20 2.46
C MET A 219 11.93 17.91 3.82
N THR A 220 10.86 17.81 4.60
CA THR A 220 10.72 18.53 5.86
C THR A 220 11.58 17.94 6.99
N ARG A 221 11.83 16.63 6.95
CA ARG A 221 12.62 15.87 7.94
C ARG A 221 13.91 15.35 7.32
N ASP A 222 14.99 15.34 8.11
CA ASP A 222 16.31 14.84 7.71
C ASP A 222 16.85 15.51 6.43
N THR A 223 16.56 16.79 6.23
CA THR A 223 16.81 17.53 5.00
C THR A 223 18.27 17.48 4.55
N HIS A 224 19.22 17.54 5.49
CA HIS A 224 20.66 17.43 5.18
C HIS A 224 21.04 16.06 4.60
N LEU A 225 20.53 14.98 5.20
CA LEU A 225 20.81 13.61 4.73
C LEU A 225 20.19 13.39 3.35
N LYS A 226 18.92 13.78 3.19
CA LYS A 226 18.19 13.64 1.94
C LYS A 226 18.83 14.44 0.82
N HIS A 227 19.24 15.68 1.09
CA HIS A 227 19.94 16.52 0.11
C HIS A 227 21.25 15.86 -0.36
N ARG A 228 22.08 15.37 0.56
CA ARG A 228 23.33 14.66 0.21
C ARG A 228 23.06 13.41 -0.65
N TYR A 229 22.08 12.61 -0.28
CA TYR A 229 21.70 11.42 -1.06
C TYR A 229 21.14 11.77 -2.43
N LEU A 230 20.36 12.85 -2.53
CA LEU A 230 19.83 13.31 -3.81
C LEU A 230 20.91 13.87 -4.72
N GLU A 231 21.86 14.62 -4.18
CA GLU A 231 23.00 15.12 -4.95
C GLU A 231 23.82 13.95 -5.52
N GLU A 232 24.21 12.99 -4.68
CA GLU A 232 24.97 11.81 -5.12
C GLU A 232 24.17 10.94 -6.10
N ALA A 233 22.88 10.74 -5.86
CA ALA A 233 22.03 9.97 -6.76
C ALA A 233 21.92 10.65 -8.13
N VAL A 234 21.69 11.97 -8.15
CA VAL A 234 21.58 12.76 -9.38
C VAL A 234 22.88 12.74 -10.18
N MET A 235 24.04 12.80 -9.53
CA MET A 235 25.35 12.71 -10.20
C MET A 235 25.67 11.32 -10.77
N ASN A 236 25.05 10.27 -10.23
CA ASN A 236 25.24 8.88 -10.66
C ASN A 236 24.16 8.37 -11.62
N LEU A 237 23.21 9.22 -12.04
CA LEU A 237 22.21 8.87 -13.05
C LEU A 237 22.85 8.82 -14.44
N ASP A 238 22.66 7.71 -15.13
CA ASP A 238 23.21 7.49 -16.47
C ASP A 238 22.13 7.69 -17.55
N THR A 239 22.29 8.74 -18.35
CA THR A 239 21.37 9.08 -19.46
C THR A 239 21.48 8.12 -20.65
N ASN A 240 22.53 7.28 -20.72
CA ASN A 240 22.68 6.27 -21.78
C ASN A 240 21.85 5.02 -21.54
N ASN A 241 21.37 4.81 -20.31
CA ASN A 241 20.59 3.62 -19.97
C ASN A 241 19.12 3.78 -20.42
N PRO A 242 18.55 2.83 -21.20
CA PRO A 242 17.20 2.94 -21.77
C PRO A 242 16.11 3.09 -20.72
N VAL A 243 16.20 2.37 -19.60
CA VAL A 243 15.22 2.45 -18.49
C VAL A 243 15.27 3.81 -17.82
N THR A 244 16.46 4.40 -17.75
CA THR A 244 16.65 5.72 -17.15
C THR A 244 16.12 6.79 -18.08
N ARG A 245 16.43 6.72 -19.38
CA ARG A 245 16.00 7.70 -20.37
C ARG A 245 14.47 7.86 -20.44
N GLU A 246 13.71 6.79 -20.29
CA GLU A 246 12.24 6.85 -20.32
C GLU A 246 11.66 7.57 -19.09
N HIS A 247 12.18 7.29 -17.90
CA HIS A 247 11.58 7.73 -16.63
C HIS A 247 12.24 8.97 -16.02
N LEU A 248 13.49 9.25 -16.38
CA LEU A 248 14.29 10.36 -15.86
C LEU A 248 13.59 11.72 -16.02
N PRO A 249 13.02 12.11 -17.19
CA PRO A 249 12.38 13.41 -17.32
C PRO A 249 11.17 13.59 -16.39
N ALA A 250 10.41 12.52 -16.12
CA ALA A 250 9.25 12.58 -15.25
C ALA A 250 9.67 12.69 -13.77
N VAL A 251 10.60 11.84 -13.33
CA VAL A 251 11.10 11.83 -11.95
C VAL A 251 11.81 13.14 -11.62
N ILE A 252 12.64 13.65 -12.53
CA ILE A 252 13.38 14.90 -12.31
C ILE A 252 12.45 16.12 -12.29
N ARG A 253 11.44 16.19 -13.15
CA ARG A 253 10.46 17.29 -13.09
C ARG A 253 9.69 17.31 -11.76
N GLU A 254 9.34 16.13 -11.24
CA GLU A 254 8.69 16.06 -9.93
C GLU A 254 9.67 16.48 -8.82
N LEU A 255 10.93 16.05 -8.86
CA LEU A 255 11.98 16.52 -7.93
C LEU A 255 12.11 18.05 -7.97
N GLN A 256 12.17 18.66 -9.17
CA GLN A 256 12.25 20.11 -9.33
C GLN A 256 11.06 20.82 -8.69
N LYS A 257 9.84 20.32 -8.92
CA LYS A 257 8.62 20.85 -8.32
C LYS A 257 8.65 20.78 -6.79
N GLN A 258 9.09 19.66 -6.21
CA GLN A 258 9.20 19.49 -4.76
C GLN A 258 10.28 20.38 -4.15
N ILE A 259 11.44 20.53 -4.83
CA ILE A 259 12.50 21.46 -4.41
C ILE A 259 11.98 22.90 -4.41
N MET A 260 11.29 23.33 -5.48
CA MET A 260 10.70 24.68 -5.56
C MET A 260 9.67 24.91 -4.46
N ALA A 261 8.79 23.93 -4.20
CA ALA A 261 7.82 24.00 -3.11
C ALA A 261 8.51 24.14 -1.74
N PHE A 262 9.57 23.37 -1.50
CA PHE A 262 10.36 23.45 -0.27
C PHE A 262 11.05 24.81 -0.10
N LEU A 263 11.66 25.35 -1.17
CA LEU A 263 12.33 26.65 -1.15
C LEU A 263 11.36 27.81 -0.91
N ASN A 264 10.16 27.73 -1.48
CA ASN A 264 9.10 28.72 -1.25
C ASN A 264 8.56 28.65 0.18
N ALA A 265 8.44 27.45 0.74
CA ALA A 265 8.00 27.27 2.12
C ALA A 265 9.06 27.69 3.16
N ASN A 266 10.35 27.57 2.82
CA ASN A 266 11.46 27.82 3.76
C ASN A 266 12.54 28.74 3.15
N PRO A 267 12.26 30.04 2.95
CA PRO A 267 13.16 30.97 2.26
C PRO A 267 14.49 31.21 2.99
N GLY A 268 14.55 30.98 4.31
CA GLY A 268 15.73 31.19 5.15
C GLY A 268 16.51 29.93 5.52
N HIS A 269 16.23 28.77 4.92
CA HIS A 269 16.88 27.51 5.29
C HIS A 269 18.39 27.51 4.93
N ALA A 270 19.24 26.91 5.77
CA ALA A 270 20.69 26.85 5.55
C ALA A 270 21.08 26.15 4.23
N LEU A 271 20.25 25.22 3.76
CA LEU A 271 20.45 24.44 2.53
C LEU A 271 19.87 25.10 1.27
N THR A 272 19.25 26.27 1.35
CA THR A 272 18.60 26.94 0.20
C THR A 272 19.55 27.09 -0.99
N ARG A 273 20.81 27.45 -0.76
CA ARG A 273 21.83 27.54 -1.84
C ARG A 273 22.11 26.18 -2.47
N GLN A 274 22.21 25.12 -1.66
CA GLN A 274 22.54 23.78 -2.12
C GLN A 274 21.40 23.15 -2.93
N PHE A 275 20.15 23.39 -2.52
CA PHE A 275 18.98 22.99 -3.30
C PHE A 275 18.85 23.74 -4.62
N LYS A 276 19.22 25.03 -4.68
CA LYS A 276 19.29 25.77 -5.94
C LYS A 276 20.35 25.21 -6.89
N MET A 277 21.52 24.84 -6.37
CA MET A 277 22.55 24.17 -7.17
C MET A 277 22.08 22.80 -7.69
N LEU A 278 21.42 22.01 -6.84
CA LEU A 278 20.82 20.74 -7.24
C LEU A 278 19.76 20.94 -8.34
N LEU A 279 18.92 21.98 -8.22
CA LEU A 279 17.94 22.33 -9.25
C LEU A 279 18.61 22.59 -10.60
N MET A 280 19.70 23.36 -10.65
CA MET A 280 20.45 23.60 -11.89
C MET A 280 21.07 22.32 -12.46
N ALA A 281 21.63 21.44 -11.61
CA ALA A 281 22.17 20.16 -12.04
C ALA A 281 21.08 19.27 -12.67
N THR A 282 19.88 19.26 -12.06
CA THR A 282 18.74 18.50 -12.59
C THR A 282 18.23 19.03 -13.93
N GLU A 283 18.27 20.35 -14.15
CA GLU A 283 17.94 20.96 -15.44
C GLU A 283 18.91 20.54 -16.54
N SER A 284 20.21 20.49 -16.23
CA SER A 284 21.25 20.01 -17.15
C SER A 284 21.05 18.53 -17.51
N LEU A 285 20.64 17.71 -16.54
CA LEU A 285 20.37 16.28 -16.77
C LEU A 285 19.15 16.06 -17.67
N VAL A 286 18.07 16.81 -17.46
CA VAL A 286 16.89 16.75 -18.35
C VAL A 286 17.27 17.17 -19.77
N LYS A 287 18.10 18.21 -19.92
CA LYS A 287 18.58 18.67 -21.23
C LYS A 287 19.48 17.63 -21.91
N SER A 288 20.22 16.83 -21.14
CA SER A 288 21.11 15.78 -21.68
C SER A 288 20.38 14.48 -22.02
N ALA A 289 19.16 14.30 -21.50
CA ALA A 289 18.33 13.12 -21.73
C ALA A 289 17.41 13.23 -22.97
N VAL A 290 17.15 14.47 -23.41
CA VAL A 290 16.39 14.82 -24.62
C VAL A 290 17.33 14.79 -25.83
#